data_AF-A0A5C9DUS0-F1
#
_entry.id   AF-A0A5C9DUS0-F1
#
_cell.length_a   1.000
_cell.length_b   1.000
_cell.length_c   1.000
_cell.angle_alpha   90.00
_cell.angle_beta   90.00
_cell.angle_gamma   90.00
#
_symmetry.space_group_name_H-M   'P 1'
#
loop_
_entity.id
_entity.type
_entity.pdbx_description
1 polymer ?
#
loop_
_entity_poly.entity_id
_entity_poly.type
_entity_poly.pdbx_seq_one_letter_code
_entity_poly.pdbx_strand_id
1 'polypeptide(L)' 'MPFGRQRYTAFRVTVADLKRGIYNKDHIGHLVTSPEGLILRRVMVAGLVIDRFATDNRSYAYIMVDDTTGYIRLRG' A
#
# COMPACT_ATOMS: atom_id res chain seq x y z
N MET A 1 -14.47 12.80 21.66
CA MET A 1 -15.19 12.55 20.40
C MET A 1 -14.64 11.26 19.81
N PRO A 2 -15.45 10.26 19.42
CA PRO A 2 -14.91 9.06 18.81
C PRO A 2 -14.40 9.43 17.42
N PHE A 3 -13.12 9.19 17.14
CA PHE A 3 -12.55 9.36 15.81
C PHE A 3 -13.20 8.32 14.89
N GLY A 4 -14.29 8.69 14.22
CA GLY A 4 -14.86 7.87 13.16
C GLY A 4 -13.78 7.56 12.12
N ARG A 5 -13.76 6.31 11.61
CA ARG A 5 -12.82 5.87 10.56
C ARG A 5 -12.80 6.92 9.44
N GLN A 6 -11.74 7.74 9.40
CA GLN A 6 -11.56 8.75 8.38
C GLN A 6 -11.44 8.01 7.03
N ARG A 7 -12.38 8.24 6.12
CA ARG A 7 -12.41 7.58 4.82
C ARG A 7 -11.49 8.33 3.87
N TYR A 8 -10.30 7.79 3.63
CA TYR A 8 -9.43 8.29 2.56
C TYR A 8 -9.86 7.72 1.21
N THR A 9 -9.87 8.58 0.19
CA THR A 9 -9.99 8.16 -1.21
C THR A 9 -8.75 7.36 -1.60
N ALA A 10 -8.95 6.24 -2.29
CA ALA A 10 -7.85 5.45 -2.79
C ALA A 10 -7.33 6.06 -4.10
N PHE A 11 -6.06 6.43 -4.15
CA PHE A 11 -5.41 6.87 -5.39
C PHE A 11 -4.79 5.68 -6.11
N ARG A 12 -4.95 5.61 -7.43
CA ARG A 12 -4.22 4.63 -8.24
C ARG A 12 -2.78 5.10 -8.38
N VAL A 13 -1.82 4.25 -7.99
CA VAL A 13 -0.38 4.55 -8.02
C VAL A 13 0.41 3.32 -8.45
N THR A 14 1.66 3.54 -8.82
CA THR A 14 2.63 2.48 -9.10
C THR A 14 3.43 2.11 -7.84
N VAL A 15 4.07 0.93 -7.86
CA VAL A 15 4.98 0.49 -6.81
C VAL A 15 6.22 1.39 -6.76
N ALA A 16 6.69 1.91 -7.89
CA ALA A 16 7.78 2.88 -7.91
C ALA A 16 7.44 4.16 -7.14
N ASP A 17 6.21 4.69 -7.27
CA ASP A 17 5.77 5.88 -6.53
C ASP A 17 5.83 5.65 -5.01
N LEU A 18 5.46 4.44 -4.57
CA LEU A 18 5.53 4.04 -3.17
C LEU A 18 6.97 3.89 -2.68
N LYS A 19 7.85 3.28 -3.49
CA LYS A 19 9.26 3.04 -3.11
C LYS A 19 10.13 4.30 -3.13
N ARG A 20 9.82 5.23 -4.04
CA ARG A 20 10.54 6.51 -4.17
C ARG A 20 9.93 7.60 -3.29
N GLY A 21 8.76 7.36 -2.72
CA GLY A 21 8.10 8.27 -1.81
C GLY A 21 8.84 8.45 -0.49
N ILE A 22 8.54 9.56 0.17
CA ILE A 22 9.10 9.90 1.48
C ILE A 22 8.17 9.34 2.55
N TYR A 23 8.70 8.43 3.36
CA TYR A 23 7.99 7.95 4.54
C TYR A 23 7.92 9.03 5.62
N ASN A 24 6.75 9.22 6.19
CA ASN A 24 6.51 10.12 7.31
C ASN A 24 5.55 9.49 8.32
N LYS A 25 5.51 10.07 9.52
CA LYS A 25 4.56 9.72 10.57
C LYS A 25 3.95 10.99 11.12
N ASP A 26 2.62 11.04 11.19
CA ASP A 26 1.90 12.15 11.78
C ASP A 26 0.98 11.68 12.92
N HIS A 27 0.13 12.60 13.40
CA HIS A 27 -0.82 12.34 14.49
C HIS A 27 -1.86 11.26 14.17
N ILE A 28 -2.08 10.94 12.89
CA ILE A 28 -3.04 9.93 12.44
C ILE A 28 -2.34 8.57 12.23
N GLY A 29 -1.06 8.58 11.85
CA GLY A 29 -0.25 7.38 11.76
C GLY A 29 0.81 7.46 10.69
N HIS A 30 1.14 6.31 10.12
CA HIS A 30 2.14 6.19 9.06
C HIS A 30 1.57 6.64 7.71
N LEU A 31 2.38 7.37 6.95
CA LEU A 31 2.02 7.78 5.60
C LEU A 31 3.26 7.78 4.70
N VAL A 32 3.03 7.73 3.40
CA VAL A 32 4.05 7.98 2.38
C VAL A 32 3.59 9.18 1.56
N THR A 33 4.51 10.09 1.23
CA THR A 33 4.27 11.16 0.27
C THR A 33 4.98 10.80 -1.03
N SER A 34 4.30 10.80 -2.17
CA SER A 34 4.91 10.51 -3.47
C SER A 34 5.98 11.55 -3.83
N PRO A 35 6.89 11.25 -4.77
CA PRO A 35 7.87 12.24 -5.26
C PRO A 35 7.24 13.54 -5.77
N GLU A 36 6.00 13.48 -6.25
CA GLU A 36 5.19 14.59 -6.77
C GLU A 36 4.40 15.33 -5.67
N GLY A 37 4.57 14.93 -4.40
CA GLY A 37 3.93 15.58 -3.25
C GLY A 37 2.56 15.03 -2.86
N LEU A 38 2.10 13.91 -3.44
CA LEU A 38 0.78 13.36 -3.16
C LEU A 38 0.78 12.49 -1.89
N ILE A 39 -0.17 12.71 -0.98
CA ILE A 39 -0.25 11.96 0.29
C ILE A 39 -0.91 10.59 0.06
N LEU A 40 -0.12 9.52 0.16
CA LEU A 40 -0.48 8.13 -0.14
C LEU A 40 -0.92 7.36 1.12
N ARG A 41 -2.06 7.74 1.72
CA ARG A 41 -2.63 7.01 2.87
C ARG A 41 -3.43 5.77 2.50
N ARG A 42 -4.15 5.85 1.39
CA ARG A 42 -4.90 4.74 0.81
C ARG A 42 -4.62 4.74 -0.68
N VAL A 43 -4.21 3.59 -1.18
CA VAL A 43 -3.79 3.44 -2.56
C VAL A 43 -4.38 2.19 -3.17
N MET A 44 -4.52 2.22 -4.48
CA MET A 44 -4.82 1.08 -5.32
C MET A 44 -3.60 0.81 -6.19
N VAL A 45 -3.02 -0.38 -6.02
CA VAL A 45 -1.96 -0.90 -6.90
C VAL A 45 -2.56 -2.01 -7.75
N ALA A 46 -2.33 -1.97 -9.05
CA ALA A 46 -2.76 -3.01 -9.97
C ALA A 46 -1.51 -3.66 -10.59
N GLY A 47 -1.37 -4.97 -10.40
CA GLY A 47 -0.22 -5.72 -10.89
C GLY A 47 -0.49 -7.22 -10.91
N LEU A 48 0.47 -7.98 -11.39
CA LEU A 48 0.46 -9.44 -11.42
C LEU A 48 0.90 -9.99 -10.06
N VAL A 49 0.18 -11.00 -9.54
CA VAL A 49 0.63 -11.73 -8.36
C VAL A 49 1.74 -12.70 -8.78
N ILE A 50 2.96 -12.47 -8.30
CA ILE A 50 4.15 -13.26 -8.65
C ILE A 50 4.54 -14.28 -7.58
N ASP A 51 4.10 -14.07 -6.33
CA ASP A 51 4.30 -15.00 -5.23
C ASP A 51 3.15 -14.89 -4.20
N ARG A 52 2.90 -15.96 -3.46
CA ARG A 52 1.86 -16.02 -2.42
C ARG A 52 2.19 -17.07 -1.37
N PHE A 53 1.92 -16.73 -0.12
CA PHE A 53 1.96 -17.68 0.98
C PHE A 53 0.61 -17.70 1.69
N ALA A 54 -0.02 -18.86 1.69
CA ALA A 54 -1.27 -19.10 2.42
C ALA A 54 -0.96 -19.70 3.78
N THR A 55 -1.71 -19.27 4.80
CA THR A 55 -1.79 -20.01 6.07
C THR A 55 -2.75 -21.19 5.92
N ASP A 56 -2.65 -22.16 6.82
CA ASP A 56 -3.46 -23.39 6.81
C ASP A 56 -4.97 -23.12 6.73
N ASN A 57 -5.41 -21.95 7.17
CA ASN A 57 -6.81 -21.49 7.16
C ASN A 57 -7.27 -20.90 5.80
N ARG A 58 -6.53 -21.09 4.71
CA ARG A 58 -6.80 -20.52 3.37
C ARG A 58 -6.79 -18.98 3.32
N SER A 59 -6.28 -18.32 4.35
CA SER A 59 -6.00 -16.89 4.34
C SER A 59 -4.60 -16.65 3.79
N TYR A 60 -4.41 -15.63 2.96
CA TYR A 60 -3.08 -15.26 2.51
C TYR A 60 -2.34 -14.54 3.64
N ALA A 61 -1.22 -15.11 4.12
CA ALA A 61 -0.33 -14.39 5.04
C ALA A 61 0.38 -13.25 4.29
N TYR A 62 0.70 -13.48 3.02
CA TYR A 62 1.10 -12.42 2.11
C TYR A 62 0.91 -12.80 0.64
N ILE A 63 0.84 -11.77 -0.19
CA ILE A 63 1.01 -11.86 -1.64
C ILE A 63 2.12 -10.89 -2.07
N MET A 64 2.83 -11.22 -3.14
CA MET A 64 3.79 -10.35 -3.79
C MET A 64 3.22 -9.94 -5.14
N VAL A 65 3.14 -8.63 -5.37
CA VAL A 65 2.55 -8.04 -6.58
C VAL A 65 3.63 -7.29 -7.33
N ASP A 66 3.74 -7.53 -8.63
CA ASP A 66 4.61 -6.81 -9.57
C ASP A 66 3.74 -6.01 -10.54
N ASP A 67 3.96 -4.69 -10.61
CA ASP A 67 3.24 -3.80 -11.51
C ASP A 67 4.08 -3.31 -12.71
N THR A 68 5.20 -3.97 -13.01
CA THR A 68 6.24 -3.63 -13.99
C THR A 68 7.16 -2.46 -13.59
N THR A 69 6.80 -1.67 -12.58
CA THR A 69 7.66 -0.61 -12.02
C THR A 69 8.42 -1.09 -10.78
N GLY A 70 7.96 -2.20 -10.19
CA GLY A 70 8.63 -2.94 -9.14
C GLY A 70 7.67 -3.89 -8.44
N TYR A 71 8.19 -4.62 -7.45
CA TYR A 71 7.39 -5.54 -6.64
C TYR A 71 7.14 -5.03 -5.21
N ILE A 72 5.99 -5.36 -4.64
CA ILE A 72 5.64 -5.07 -3.25
C ILE A 72 5.01 -6.30 -2.58
N ARG A 73 5.32 -6.50 -1.30
CA ARG A 73 4.68 -7.53 -0.46
C ARG A 73 3.49 -6.92 0.28
N LEU A 74 2.31 -7.46 0.05
CA LEU A 74 1.08 -7.09 0.73
C LEU A 74 0.74 -8.17 1.77
N ARG A 75 0.39 -7.76 2.98
CA ARG A 75 -0.06 -8.67 4.06
C ARG A 75 -1.55 -8.48 4.29
N GLY A 76 -2.26 -9.59 4.46
CA GLY A 76 -3.68 -9.65 4.81
C GLY A 76 -3.89 -9.55 6.31
#